data_AF-A0A3L9HPK2-F1
#
_entry.id   AF-A0A3L9HPK2-F1
#
_cell.length_a   1.000
_cell.length_b   1.000
_cell.length_c   1.000
_cell.angle_alpha   90.00
_cell.angle_beta   90.00
_cell.angle_gamma   90.00
#
_symmetry.space_group_name_H-M   'P 1'
#
loop_
_entity.id
_entity.type
_entity.pdbx_description
1 polymer ?
#
loop_
_entity_poly.entity_id
_entity_poly.type
_entity_poly.pdbx_seq_one_letter_code
_entity_poly.pdbx_strand_id
1 'polypeptide(L)'
;MLRHNVPVRRDLDQIAADNGFDFHIIDNEIYWDESRAYRFTLRQIEEQIEKPTAELHQMCLEVVDRAVKDEEILTQLAIPPLYWDVIAESWRARDPSLYGRMDFAWCGNAPVKLLEYNADTPTSLYESAYFQWLWLEDARRSGIIPRDADQYNAIQERLISRFSELYSREPFYFCCCQDTDEDRSTVLYLQDCTQQAGQESRFIYIEDLGLGVGGVLTDLDDNVIQRAFKLYPLEWMMRDDNGPLLRKRREQWVEPLWKSILSNKGLMPLLWRFFPGHPNLLASWFEGEKSQIAAGESYVRKP
;
A
#
# COMPACT_ATOMS: atom_id res chain seq x y z
N MET A 1 7.47 -20.23 -10.87
CA MET A 1 6.12 -19.77 -11.18
C MET A 1 5.62 -20.61 -12.34
N LEU A 2 4.60 -21.44 -12.11
CA LEU A 2 3.94 -22.23 -13.14
C LEU A 2 2.54 -21.66 -13.36
N ARG A 3 2.24 -21.26 -14.59
CA ARG A 3 0.89 -20.81 -14.95
C ARG A 3 0.01 -22.02 -15.28
N HIS A 4 -1.19 -22.02 -14.72
CA HIS A 4 -2.25 -22.96 -15.01
C HIS A 4 -3.39 -22.22 -15.70
N ASN A 5 -3.98 -22.86 -16.72
CA ASN A 5 -5.29 -22.45 -17.21
C ASN A 5 -6.34 -23.15 -16.35
N VAL A 6 -7.30 -22.40 -15.85
CA VAL A 6 -8.37 -22.88 -14.99
C VAL A 6 -9.71 -22.39 -15.55
N PRO A 7 -10.79 -23.15 -15.39
CA PRO A 7 -12.11 -22.69 -15.82
C PRO A 7 -12.57 -21.54 -14.91
N VAL A 8 -13.08 -20.48 -15.52
CA VAL A 8 -13.77 -19.40 -14.81
C VAL A 8 -15.02 -19.97 -14.14
N ARG A 9 -15.30 -19.58 -12.88
CA ARG A 9 -16.51 -20.00 -12.18
C ARG A 9 -17.74 -19.51 -12.94
N ARG A 10 -18.72 -20.40 -13.17
CA ARG A 10 -19.91 -20.08 -13.99
C ARG A 10 -20.74 -18.93 -13.42
N ASP A 11 -20.77 -18.82 -12.10
CA ASP A 11 -21.58 -17.85 -11.37
C ASP A 11 -20.70 -16.71 -10.83
N LEU A 12 -19.57 -16.39 -11.48
CA LEU A 12 -18.60 -15.37 -11.02
C LEU A 12 -19.27 -14.03 -10.72
N ASP A 13 -20.13 -13.54 -11.62
CA ASP A 13 -20.79 -12.25 -11.45
C ASP A 13 -21.67 -12.22 -10.18
N GLN A 14 -22.38 -13.32 -9.91
CA GLN A 14 -23.20 -13.46 -8.70
C GLN A 14 -22.32 -13.59 -7.46
N ILE A 15 -21.26 -14.38 -7.52
CA ILE A 15 -20.30 -14.55 -6.43
C ILE A 15 -19.65 -13.20 -6.08
N ALA A 16 -19.25 -12.42 -7.09
CA ALA A 16 -18.67 -11.11 -6.91
C ALA A 16 -19.67 -10.15 -6.23
N ALA A 17 -20.91 -10.06 -6.73
CA ALA A 17 -21.96 -9.25 -6.14
C ALA A 17 -22.29 -9.65 -4.68
N ASP A 18 -22.41 -10.95 -4.40
CA ASP A 18 -22.72 -11.47 -3.06
C ASP A 18 -21.63 -11.16 -2.03
N ASN A 19 -20.41 -10.88 -2.50
CA ASN A 19 -19.25 -10.57 -1.67
C ASN A 19 -18.83 -9.10 -1.73
N GLY A 20 -19.61 -8.24 -2.40
CA GLY A 20 -19.34 -6.79 -2.50
C GLY A 20 -18.16 -6.45 -3.42
N PHE A 21 -17.86 -7.28 -4.42
CA PHE A 21 -16.83 -7.02 -5.42
C PHE A 21 -17.44 -6.42 -6.70
N ASP A 22 -17.86 -5.16 -6.60
CA ASP A 22 -18.64 -4.48 -7.64
C ASP A 22 -17.82 -4.05 -8.87
N PHE A 23 -16.49 -4.12 -8.78
CA PHE A 23 -15.54 -3.64 -9.80
C PHE A 23 -14.65 -4.77 -10.39
N HIS A 24 -15.12 -6.02 -10.36
CA HIS A 24 -14.44 -7.14 -11.01
C HIS A 24 -14.39 -7.02 -12.55
N ILE A 25 -15.17 -6.09 -13.11
CA ILE A 25 -15.10 -5.57 -14.49
C ILE A 25 -15.02 -4.04 -14.38
N ILE A 26 -14.05 -3.41 -15.05
CA ILE A 26 -13.87 -1.95 -15.07
C ILE A 26 -13.83 -1.50 -16.54
N ASP A 27 -14.63 -0.50 -16.91
CA ASP A 27 -14.69 0.04 -18.28
C ASP A 27 -14.91 -1.04 -19.36
N ASN A 28 -15.73 -2.05 -19.06
CA ASN A 28 -15.96 -3.26 -19.88
C ASN A 28 -14.73 -4.16 -20.10
N GLU A 29 -13.65 -3.97 -19.35
CA GLU A 29 -12.47 -4.83 -19.34
C GLU A 29 -12.45 -5.72 -18.08
N ILE A 30 -11.93 -6.93 -18.23
CA ILE A 30 -11.84 -7.89 -17.12
C ILE A 30 -10.76 -7.42 -16.15
N TYR A 31 -11.16 -7.06 -14.94
CA TYR A 31 -10.25 -6.71 -13.86
C TYR A 31 -9.79 -7.96 -13.10
N TRP A 32 -10.72 -8.84 -12.74
CA TRP A 32 -10.43 -10.14 -12.10
C TRP A 32 -10.52 -11.30 -13.09
N ASP A 33 -9.37 -11.79 -13.57
CA ASP A 33 -9.28 -12.90 -14.54
C ASP A 33 -9.07 -14.26 -13.86
N GLU A 34 -10.15 -15.02 -13.67
CA GLU A 34 -10.10 -16.39 -13.15
C GLU A 34 -9.63 -17.43 -14.16
N SER A 35 -9.37 -17.09 -15.42
CA SER A 35 -8.94 -18.08 -16.43
C SER A 35 -7.53 -18.61 -16.19
N ARG A 36 -6.80 -17.99 -15.24
CA ARG A 36 -5.40 -18.25 -14.95
C ARG A 36 -5.14 -18.32 -13.45
N ALA A 37 -4.33 -19.28 -13.05
CA ALA A 37 -3.79 -19.36 -11.70
C ALA A 37 -2.29 -19.59 -11.74
N TYR A 38 -1.56 -18.99 -10.80
CA TYR A 38 -0.10 -19.09 -10.74
C TYR A 38 0.31 -19.89 -9.50
N ARG A 39 1.08 -20.95 -9.73
CA ARG A 39 1.61 -21.81 -8.67
C ARG A 39 3.10 -21.53 -8.46
N PHE A 40 3.49 -21.47 -7.20
CA PHE A 40 4.86 -21.25 -6.79
C PHE A 40 5.35 -22.44 -5.98
N THR A 41 6.65 -22.70 -6.00
CA THR A 41 7.27 -23.59 -5.01
C THR A 41 7.51 -22.82 -3.72
N LEU A 42 7.59 -23.52 -2.57
CA LEU A 42 7.97 -22.87 -1.31
C LEU A 42 9.30 -22.12 -1.42
N ARG A 43 10.29 -22.74 -2.07
CA ARG A 43 11.58 -22.08 -2.35
C ARG A 43 11.43 -20.76 -3.12
N GLN A 44 10.51 -20.70 -4.09
CA GLN A 44 10.24 -19.48 -4.85
C GLN A 44 9.60 -18.39 -3.96
N ILE A 45 8.68 -18.79 -3.09
CA ILE A 45 8.05 -17.91 -2.12
C ILE A 45 9.10 -17.37 -1.13
N GLU A 46 9.74 -18.26 -0.39
CA GLU A 46 10.59 -17.93 0.76
C GLU A 46 11.90 -17.24 0.31
N GLU A 47 12.61 -17.82 -0.66
CA GLU A 47 13.95 -17.33 -1.04
C GLU A 47 13.91 -16.21 -2.08
N GLN A 48 12.90 -16.16 -2.94
CA GLN A 48 12.89 -15.27 -4.11
C GLN A 48 11.86 -14.15 -4.02
N ILE A 49 10.88 -14.22 -3.12
CA ILE A 49 9.87 -13.16 -2.92
C ILE A 49 9.93 -12.61 -1.49
N GLU A 50 9.66 -13.44 -0.47
CA GLU A 50 9.57 -12.99 0.93
C GLU A 50 10.87 -12.37 1.42
N LYS A 51 11.98 -13.11 1.31
CA LYS A 51 13.28 -12.62 1.80
C LYS A 51 13.71 -11.33 1.09
N PRO A 52 13.69 -11.22 -0.25
CA PRO A 52 13.98 -9.96 -0.92
C PRO A 52 13.02 -8.82 -0.56
N THR A 53 11.72 -9.12 -0.35
CA THR A 53 10.74 -8.10 0.08
C THR A 53 11.10 -7.52 1.45
N ALA A 54 11.46 -8.39 2.40
CA ALA A 54 11.88 -7.96 3.74
C ALA A 54 13.18 -7.15 3.71
N GLU A 55 14.17 -7.60 2.92
CA GLU A 55 15.45 -6.89 2.75
C GLU A 55 15.25 -5.51 2.12
N LEU A 56 14.50 -5.44 1.01
CA LEU A 56 14.17 -4.17 0.34
C LEU A 56 13.39 -3.23 1.26
N HIS A 57 12.48 -3.74 2.09
CA HIS A 57 11.76 -2.92 3.05
C HIS A 57 12.72 -2.29 4.08
N GLN A 58 13.68 -3.05 4.60
CA GLN A 58 14.71 -2.49 5.50
C GLN A 58 15.58 -1.44 4.81
N MET A 59 15.97 -1.66 3.57
CA MET A 59 16.70 -0.67 2.77
C MET A 59 15.88 0.62 2.59
N CYS A 60 14.57 0.50 2.35
CA CYS A 60 13.67 1.65 2.25
C CYS A 60 13.61 2.43 3.58
N LEU A 61 13.54 1.75 4.72
CA LEU A 61 13.57 2.40 6.04
C LEU A 61 14.92 3.09 6.32
N GLU A 62 16.03 2.54 5.82
CA GLU A 62 17.34 3.20 5.88
C GLU A 62 17.37 4.47 5.03
N VAL A 63 16.71 4.48 3.85
CA VAL A 63 16.54 5.72 3.06
C VAL A 63 15.78 6.77 3.88
N VAL A 64 14.70 6.38 4.57
CA VAL A 64 13.97 7.30 5.46
C VAL A 64 14.89 7.87 6.54
N ASP A 65 15.63 7.01 7.24
CA ASP A 65 16.54 7.44 8.31
C ASP A 65 17.62 8.42 7.85
N ARG A 66 18.09 8.28 6.60
CA ARG A 66 19.01 9.24 5.97
C ARG A 66 18.30 10.52 5.56
N ALA A 67 17.17 10.42 4.86
CA ALA A 67 16.42 11.54 4.30
C ALA A 67 15.98 12.54 5.39
N VAL A 68 15.50 12.07 6.54
CA VAL A 68 15.06 12.95 7.64
C VAL A 68 16.20 13.76 8.30
N LYS A 69 17.46 13.51 7.92
CA LYS A 69 18.67 14.19 8.43
C LYS A 69 19.37 15.01 7.34
N ASP A 70 18.85 15.01 6.12
CA ASP A 70 19.50 15.56 4.94
C ASP A 70 18.50 16.32 4.06
N GLU A 71 18.57 17.65 4.14
CA GLU A 71 17.72 18.56 3.38
C GLU A 71 17.93 18.43 1.86
N GLU A 72 19.11 18.01 1.40
CA GLU A 72 19.37 17.79 -0.03
C GLU A 72 18.57 16.59 -0.54
N ILE A 73 18.48 15.51 0.24
CA ILE A 73 17.64 14.35 -0.10
C ILE A 73 16.17 14.77 -0.14
N LEU A 74 15.68 15.49 0.87
CA LEU A 74 14.29 15.94 0.91
C LEU A 74 13.95 16.90 -0.24
N THR A 75 14.92 17.72 -0.66
CA THR A 75 14.81 18.58 -1.85
C THR A 75 14.76 17.75 -3.14
N GLN A 76 15.59 16.72 -3.28
CA GLN A 76 15.56 15.79 -4.43
C GLN A 76 14.22 15.04 -4.53
N LEU A 77 13.59 14.76 -3.39
CA LEU A 77 12.24 14.17 -3.31
C LEU A 77 11.12 15.19 -3.52
N ALA A 78 11.44 16.47 -3.75
CA ALA A 78 10.45 17.54 -3.88
C ALA A 78 9.44 17.63 -2.71
N ILE A 79 9.85 17.23 -1.51
CA ILE A 79 9.04 17.36 -0.30
C ILE A 79 9.11 18.82 0.15
N PRO A 80 7.97 19.52 0.37
CA PRO A 80 8.02 20.93 0.72
C PRO A 80 8.73 21.17 2.06
N PRO A 81 9.63 22.18 2.17
CA PRO A 81 10.38 22.47 3.41
C PRO A 81 9.50 22.67 4.64
N LEU A 82 8.26 23.12 4.42
CA LEU A 82 7.24 23.28 5.45
C LEU A 82 7.00 22.02 6.30
N TYR A 83 7.25 20.83 5.75
CA TYR A 83 6.94 19.53 6.38
C TYR A 83 8.16 18.76 6.90
N TRP A 84 9.39 19.21 6.63
CA TRP A 84 10.61 18.46 6.94
C TRP A 84 10.73 18.11 8.43
N ASP A 85 10.53 19.09 9.32
CA ASP A 85 10.62 18.88 10.76
C ASP A 85 9.59 17.86 11.25
N VAL A 86 8.34 17.95 10.79
CA VAL A 86 7.26 17.07 11.25
C VAL A 86 7.33 15.66 10.67
N ILE A 87 7.93 15.51 9.48
CA ILE A 87 8.31 14.21 8.91
C ILE A 87 9.41 13.57 9.77
N ALA A 88 10.45 14.32 10.14
CA ALA A 88 11.51 13.84 11.02
C ALA A 88 11.00 13.51 12.44
N GLU A 89 10.08 14.31 12.98
CA GLU A 89 9.38 14.01 14.23
C GLU A 89 8.55 12.73 14.14
N SER A 90 7.78 12.56 13.07
CA SER A 90 6.97 11.36 12.82
C SER A 90 7.85 10.09 12.79
N TRP A 91 9.01 10.16 12.15
CA TRP A 91 10.00 9.06 12.13
C TRP A 91 10.57 8.78 13.52
N ARG A 92 11.03 9.81 14.24
CA ARG A 92 11.60 9.67 15.60
C ARG A 92 10.59 9.13 16.62
N ALA A 93 9.33 9.56 16.50
CA ALA A 93 8.23 9.11 17.33
C ALA A 93 7.77 7.68 16.99
N ARG A 94 8.27 7.11 15.87
CA ARG A 94 7.86 5.82 15.33
C ARG A 94 6.34 5.75 15.12
N ASP A 95 5.80 6.79 14.50
CA ASP A 95 4.38 6.82 14.18
C ASP A 95 3.98 5.54 13.42
N PRO A 96 2.82 4.95 13.78
CA PRO A 96 2.46 3.62 13.33
C PRO A 96 2.16 3.58 11.84
N SER A 97 2.72 2.56 11.19
CA SER A 97 2.37 2.15 9.83
C SER A 97 1.51 0.88 9.83
N LEU A 98 0.69 0.70 8.80
CA LEU A 98 -0.20 -0.45 8.62
C LEU A 98 0.32 -1.41 7.54
N TYR A 99 0.48 -0.96 6.28
CA TYR A 99 0.85 -1.83 5.15
C TYR A 99 1.47 -1.07 3.98
N GLY A 100 1.97 -1.79 2.98
CA GLY A 100 2.46 -1.22 1.73
C GLY A 100 2.53 -2.29 0.64
N ARG A 101 2.57 -1.87 -0.63
CA ARG A 101 2.61 -2.77 -1.80
C ARG A 101 3.83 -2.49 -2.65
N MET A 102 4.73 -3.48 -2.74
CA MET A 102 5.89 -3.43 -3.64
C MET A 102 5.54 -4.08 -4.97
N ASP A 103 5.82 -3.37 -6.05
CA ASP A 103 5.58 -3.89 -7.40
C ASP A 103 6.88 -4.49 -7.92
N PHE A 104 6.83 -5.76 -8.32
CA PHE A 104 8.00 -6.51 -8.77
C PHE A 104 7.88 -6.96 -10.23
N ALA A 105 9.00 -6.89 -10.95
CA ALA A 105 9.19 -7.65 -12.18
C ALA A 105 9.95 -8.95 -11.88
N TRP A 106 9.41 -10.08 -12.31
CA TRP A 106 10.03 -11.38 -12.07
C TRP A 106 9.71 -12.41 -13.15
N CYS A 107 10.73 -13.16 -13.57
CA CYS A 107 10.63 -14.21 -14.59
C CYS A 107 10.69 -15.64 -14.03
N GLY A 108 10.79 -15.81 -12.70
CA GLY A 108 10.76 -17.14 -12.06
C GLY A 108 12.12 -17.78 -11.80
N ASN A 109 13.20 -17.26 -12.41
CA ASN A 109 14.56 -17.84 -12.33
C ASN A 109 15.68 -16.83 -12.04
N ALA A 110 15.38 -15.53 -12.05
CA ALA A 110 16.31 -14.45 -11.67
C ALA A 110 15.79 -13.75 -10.40
N PRO A 111 16.63 -12.95 -9.71
CA PRO A 111 16.15 -12.12 -8.60
C PRO A 111 14.98 -11.22 -9.02
N VAL A 112 13.98 -11.07 -8.15
CA VAL A 112 12.88 -10.09 -8.35
C VAL A 112 13.46 -8.68 -8.49
N LYS A 113 12.89 -7.85 -9.36
CA LYS A 113 13.31 -6.46 -9.54
C LYS A 113 12.23 -5.51 -9.03
N LEU A 114 12.57 -4.67 -8.05
CA LEU A 114 11.67 -3.65 -7.51
C LEU A 114 11.42 -2.57 -8.56
N LEU A 115 10.14 -2.32 -8.87
CA LEU A 115 9.70 -1.31 -9.84
C LEU A 115 9.24 -0.02 -9.15
N GLU A 116 8.54 -0.16 -8.03
CA GLU A 116 8.13 0.91 -7.13
C GLU A 116 7.63 0.36 -5.80
N TYR A 117 7.47 1.25 -4.83
CA TYR A 117 6.89 0.95 -3.53
C TYR A 117 5.72 1.89 -3.25
N ASN A 118 4.51 1.36 -3.40
CA ASN A 118 3.27 2.05 -3.04
C ASN A 118 3.11 1.95 -1.51
N ALA A 119 3.63 2.94 -0.78
CA ALA A 119 3.73 2.86 0.67
C ALA A 119 2.60 3.58 1.43
N ASP A 120 1.91 4.56 0.81
CA ASP A 120 0.96 5.44 1.49
C ASP A 120 -0.51 5.07 1.23
N THR A 121 -0.89 4.87 -0.03
CA THR A 121 -2.28 4.53 -0.42
C THR A 121 -2.34 3.30 -1.35
N PRO A 122 -1.90 2.10 -0.90
CA PRO A 122 -1.91 0.92 -1.74
C PRO A 122 -3.31 0.27 -1.80
N THR A 123 -3.81 -0.02 -2.99
CA THR A 123 -5.07 -0.78 -3.22
C THR A 123 -4.79 -2.29 -3.43
N SER A 124 -5.78 -3.04 -3.92
CA SER A 124 -5.70 -4.49 -4.22
C SER A 124 -5.68 -5.41 -2.98
N LEU A 125 -6.03 -4.89 -1.81
CA LEU A 125 -6.04 -5.66 -0.55
C LEU A 125 -7.20 -6.65 -0.50
N TYR A 126 -8.42 -6.18 -0.82
CA TYR A 126 -9.63 -6.99 -0.73
C TYR A 126 -9.54 -8.20 -1.67
N GLU A 127 -9.06 -7.96 -2.89
CA GLU A 127 -8.87 -8.94 -3.95
C GLU A 127 -7.86 -10.01 -3.53
N SER A 128 -6.70 -9.58 -3.02
CA SER A 128 -5.60 -10.49 -2.67
C SER A 128 -5.87 -11.28 -1.38
N ALA A 129 -6.56 -10.68 -0.41
CA ALA A 129 -6.74 -11.25 0.92
C ALA A 129 -8.03 -12.07 1.05
N TYR A 130 -9.15 -11.54 0.54
CA TYR A 130 -10.47 -12.13 0.73
C TYR A 130 -10.96 -12.84 -0.53
N PHE A 131 -11.04 -12.13 -1.67
CA PHE A 131 -11.65 -12.70 -2.87
C PHE A 131 -10.81 -13.84 -3.47
N GLN A 132 -9.48 -13.74 -3.41
CA GLN A 132 -8.57 -14.84 -3.75
C GLN A 132 -8.76 -16.06 -2.85
N TRP A 133 -9.00 -15.86 -1.54
CA TRP A 133 -9.27 -16.97 -0.62
C TRP A 133 -10.59 -17.65 -0.93
N LEU A 134 -11.63 -16.87 -1.25
CA LEU A 134 -12.92 -17.39 -1.68
C LEU A 134 -12.78 -18.25 -2.95
N TRP A 135 -12.02 -17.76 -3.94
CA TRP A 135 -11.69 -18.52 -5.14
C TRP A 135 -10.93 -19.81 -4.81
N LEU A 136 -9.93 -19.75 -3.92
CA LEU A 136 -9.14 -20.91 -3.49
C LEU A 136 -10.04 -22.01 -2.91
N GLU A 137 -10.92 -21.64 -1.99
CA GLU A 137 -11.84 -22.58 -1.32
C GLU A 137 -12.80 -23.24 -2.31
N ASP A 138 -13.41 -22.46 -3.20
CA ASP A 138 -14.32 -23.00 -4.22
C ASP A 138 -13.59 -23.88 -5.24
N ALA A 139 -12.38 -23.47 -5.65
CA ALA A 139 -11.55 -24.24 -6.58
C ALA A 139 -11.11 -25.57 -5.96
N ARG A 140 -10.81 -25.62 -4.65
CA ARG A 140 -10.53 -26.86 -3.91
C ARG A 140 -11.75 -27.76 -3.81
N ARG A 141 -12.92 -27.19 -3.48
CA ARG A 141 -14.18 -27.94 -3.33
C ARG A 141 -14.65 -28.56 -4.64
N SER A 142 -14.53 -27.82 -5.74
CA SER A 142 -14.88 -28.27 -7.08
C SER A 142 -13.84 -29.19 -7.74
N GLY A 143 -12.64 -29.28 -7.15
CA GLY A 143 -11.53 -30.09 -7.69
C GLY A 143 -10.81 -29.45 -8.88
N ILE A 144 -10.97 -28.14 -9.12
CA ILE A 144 -10.23 -27.37 -10.12
C ILE A 144 -8.73 -27.34 -9.77
N ILE A 145 -8.41 -27.25 -8.47
CA ILE A 145 -7.06 -27.31 -7.93
C ILE A 145 -6.94 -28.43 -6.88
N PRO A 146 -5.71 -28.89 -6.56
CA PRO A 146 -5.50 -29.90 -5.53
C PRO A 146 -6.13 -29.52 -4.18
N ARG A 147 -6.65 -30.52 -3.46
CA ARG A 147 -7.31 -30.30 -2.16
C ARG A 147 -6.37 -29.77 -1.08
N ASP A 148 -5.07 -30.00 -1.21
CA ASP A 148 -4.00 -29.51 -0.34
C ASP A 148 -3.33 -28.23 -0.86
N ALA A 149 -3.87 -27.63 -1.94
CA ALA A 149 -3.43 -26.31 -2.38
C ALA A 149 -3.73 -25.25 -1.33
N ASP A 150 -2.85 -24.26 -1.25
CA ASP A 150 -2.93 -23.13 -0.33
C ASP A 150 -2.51 -21.85 -1.04
N GLN A 151 -2.82 -20.70 -0.45
CA GLN A 151 -2.31 -19.41 -0.87
C GLN A 151 -1.05 -19.02 -0.10
N TYR A 152 -0.18 -18.25 -0.75
CA TYR A 152 1.04 -17.74 -0.14
C TYR A 152 0.77 -16.70 0.96
N ASN A 153 -0.24 -15.85 0.77
CA ASN A 153 -0.40 -14.68 1.61
C ASN A 153 -1.21 -14.97 2.89
N ALA A 154 -0.93 -14.20 3.94
CA ALA A 154 -1.67 -14.19 5.21
C ALA A 154 -2.16 -12.76 5.52
N ILE A 155 -2.63 -12.04 4.49
CA ILE A 155 -2.86 -10.60 4.57
C ILE A 155 -3.93 -10.27 5.63
N GLN A 156 -5.06 -10.99 5.61
CA GLN A 156 -6.15 -10.74 6.55
C GLN A 156 -5.71 -10.98 7.99
N GLU A 157 -5.08 -12.12 8.28
CA GLU A 157 -4.60 -12.46 9.62
C GLU A 157 -3.57 -11.45 10.13
N ARG A 158 -2.66 -10.99 9.24
CA ARG A 158 -1.65 -9.98 9.58
C ARG A 158 -2.27 -8.61 9.80
N LEU A 159 -3.28 -8.22 9.03
CA LEU A 159 -4.01 -6.96 9.23
C LEU A 159 -4.76 -6.96 10.56
N ILE A 160 -5.52 -8.03 10.87
CA ILE A 160 -6.24 -8.15 12.15
C ILE A 160 -5.26 -8.11 13.32
N SER A 161 -4.15 -8.86 13.24
CA SER A 161 -3.09 -8.82 14.24
C SER A 161 -2.52 -7.41 14.40
N ARG A 162 -2.25 -6.72 13.30
CA ARG A 162 -1.69 -5.37 13.31
C ARG A 162 -2.67 -4.36 13.90
N PHE A 163 -3.96 -4.42 13.54
CA PHE A 163 -4.98 -3.57 14.15
C PHE A 163 -5.15 -3.84 15.64
N SER A 164 -4.99 -5.09 16.09
CA SER A 164 -5.00 -5.43 17.51
C SER A 164 -3.82 -4.78 18.27
N GLU A 165 -2.64 -4.71 17.66
CA GLU A 165 -1.49 -3.98 18.22
C GLU A 165 -1.71 -2.47 18.24
N LEU A 166 -2.46 -1.94 17.27
CA LEU A 166 -2.82 -0.53 17.16
C LEU A 166 -4.07 -0.17 17.98
N TYR A 167 -4.63 -1.08 18.77
CA TYR A 167 -5.87 -0.85 19.49
C TYR A 167 -5.83 0.40 20.39
N SER A 168 -6.91 1.17 20.37
CA SER A 168 -7.18 2.32 21.25
C SER A 168 -8.66 2.35 21.62
N ARG A 169 -8.99 3.06 22.70
CA ARG A 169 -10.40 3.29 23.07
C ARG A 169 -11.10 4.29 22.15
N GLU A 170 -10.33 5.16 21.52
CA GLU A 170 -10.87 6.15 20.59
C GLU A 170 -11.26 5.49 19.27
N PRO A 171 -12.36 5.92 18.62
CA PRO A 171 -12.75 5.42 17.31
C PRO A 171 -11.63 5.57 16.27
N PHE A 172 -11.46 4.57 15.41
CA PHE A 172 -10.55 4.63 14.27
C PHE A 172 -11.35 5.01 13.02
N TYR A 173 -11.13 6.21 12.50
CA TYR A 173 -11.77 6.66 11.27
C TYR A 173 -11.05 6.09 10.05
N PHE A 174 -11.80 5.76 9.00
CA PHE A 174 -11.27 5.38 7.70
C PHE A 174 -11.84 6.30 6.64
N CYS A 175 -10.97 6.83 5.78
CA CYS A 175 -11.31 7.86 4.83
C CYS A 175 -10.92 7.47 3.40
N CYS A 176 -11.76 7.83 2.43
CA CYS A 176 -11.47 7.83 1.00
C CYS A 176 -12.23 8.98 0.34
N CYS A 177 -12.01 9.22 -0.95
CA CYS A 177 -12.82 10.17 -1.74
C CYS A 177 -14.20 9.57 -2.07
N GLN A 178 -15.18 10.42 -2.42
CA GLN A 178 -16.56 10.00 -2.71
C GLN A 178 -16.72 9.17 -4.00
N ASP A 179 -15.97 9.50 -5.05
CA ASP A 179 -16.20 8.99 -6.41
C ASP A 179 -15.27 7.82 -6.81
N THR A 180 -14.99 6.92 -5.87
CA THR A 180 -14.03 5.80 -6.07
C THR A 180 -14.49 4.53 -5.35
N ASP A 181 -15.12 3.62 -6.12
CA ASP A 181 -15.64 2.34 -5.60
C ASP A 181 -14.51 1.41 -5.12
N GLU A 182 -13.35 1.43 -5.80
CA GLU A 182 -12.15 0.66 -5.42
C GLU A 182 -11.63 1.11 -4.05
N ASP A 183 -11.51 2.42 -3.82
CA ASP A 183 -11.04 2.93 -2.54
C ASP A 183 -12.07 2.70 -1.44
N ARG A 184 -13.37 2.88 -1.74
CA ARG A 184 -14.43 2.61 -0.76
C ARG A 184 -14.44 1.15 -0.33
N SER A 185 -14.25 0.22 -1.27
CA SER A 185 -14.17 -1.21 -1.01
C SER A 185 -12.93 -1.58 -0.20
N THR A 186 -11.77 -1.00 -0.54
CA THR A 186 -10.53 -1.20 0.22
C THR A 186 -10.68 -0.68 1.66
N VAL A 187 -11.25 0.50 1.85
CA VAL A 187 -11.55 1.06 3.17
C VAL A 187 -12.53 0.19 3.94
N LEU A 188 -13.61 -0.28 3.31
CA LEU A 188 -14.60 -1.15 3.94
C LEU A 188 -13.97 -2.46 4.42
N TYR A 189 -13.11 -3.06 3.60
CA TYR A 189 -12.35 -4.26 3.97
C TYR A 189 -11.43 -4.02 5.19
N LEU A 190 -10.74 -2.87 5.23
CA LEU A 190 -9.92 -2.50 6.38
C LEU A 190 -10.76 -2.22 7.64
N GLN A 191 -11.95 -1.64 7.49
CA GLN A 191 -12.90 -1.45 8.60
C GLN A 191 -13.33 -2.79 9.19
N ASP A 192 -13.62 -3.79 8.34
CA ASP A 192 -13.98 -5.14 8.76
C ASP A 192 -12.82 -5.82 9.53
N CYS A 193 -11.60 -5.79 8.98
CA CYS A 193 -10.41 -6.28 9.69
C CYS A 193 -10.20 -5.60 11.06
N THR A 194 -10.49 -4.29 11.13
CA THR A 194 -10.38 -3.51 12.37
C THR A 194 -11.44 -3.90 13.39
N GLN A 195 -12.67 -4.15 12.96
CA GLN A 195 -13.75 -4.64 13.83
C GLN A 195 -13.48 -6.05 14.34
N GLN A 196 -12.94 -6.93 13.49
CA GLN A 196 -12.48 -8.27 13.91
C GLN A 196 -11.36 -8.20 14.95
N ALA A 197 -10.53 -7.14 14.94
CA ALA A 197 -9.55 -6.84 15.98
C ALA A 197 -10.15 -6.23 17.27
N GLY A 198 -11.48 -6.05 17.33
CA GLY A 198 -12.20 -5.51 18.48
C GLY A 198 -12.18 -3.98 18.59
N GLN A 199 -11.66 -3.27 17.59
CA GLN A 199 -11.55 -1.82 17.57
C GLN A 199 -12.80 -1.19 16.95
N GLU A 200 -13.36 -0.15 17.59
CA GLU A 200 -14.43 0.66 16.97
C GLU A 200 -13.88 1.35 15.72
N SER A 201 -14.54 1.13 14.58
CA SER A 201 -14.23 1.77 13.31
C SER A 201 -15.38 2.67 12.85
N ARG A 202 -15.02 3.80 12.25
CA ARG A 202 -15.96 4.76 11.64
C ARG A 202 -15.51 5.11 10.23
N PHE A 203 -16.45 5.54 9.41
CA PHE A 203 -16.18 5.96 8.04
C PHE A 203 -16.54 7.43 7.86
N ILE A 204 -15.73 8.16 7.09
CA ILE A 204 -16.05 9.51 6.63
C ILE A 204 -15.31 9.77 5.31
N TYR A 205 -15.96 10.45 4.37
CA TYR A 205 -15.28 10.86 3.14
C TYR A 205 -14.31 12.01 3.42
N ILE A 206 -13.24 12.11 2.64
CA ILE A 206 -12.25 13.20 2.79
C ILE A 206 -12.92 14.57 2.64
N GLU A 207 -13.88 14.66 1.72
CA GLU A 207 -14.64 15.88 1.39
C GLU A 207 -15.59 16.30 2.53
N ASP A 208 -15.99 15.36 3.38
CA ASP A 208 -16.90 15.59 4.50
C ASP A 208 -16.16 15.92 5.82
N LEU A 209 -14.83 15.88 5.83
CA LEU A 209 -14.03 16.22 7.01
C LEU A 209 -14.23 17.70 7.38
N GLY A 210 -14.75 17.93 8.59
CA GLY A 210 -14.91 19.26 9.15
C GLY A 210 -13.62 19.82 9.74
N LEU A 211 -13.53 21.15 9.80
CA LEU A 211 -12.47 21.85 10.52
C LEU A 211 -13.07 22.61 11.72
N GLY A 212 -12.98 22.00 12.89
CA GLY A 212 -13.46 22.56 14.14
C GLY A 212 -12.62 23.72 14.67
N VAL A 213 -13.12 24.36 15.73
CA VAL A 213 -12.44 25.48 16.41
C VAL A 213 -11.06 25.03 16.91
N GLY A 214 -10.02 25.82 16.59
CA GLY A 214 -8.64 25.50 16.97
C GLY A 214 -7.89 24.61 15.96
N GLY A 215 -8.54 24.29 14.84
CA GLY A 215 -7.95 23.55 13.72
C GLY A 215 -7.80 22.07 14.02
N VAL A 216 -8.84 21.47 14.62
CA VAL A 216 -8.98 20.02 14.82
C VAL A 216 -9.93 19.47 13.77
N LEU A 217 -9.68 18.24 13.31
CA LEU A 217 -10.60 17.58 12.39
C LEU A 217 -11.83 17.05 13.12
N THR A 218 -13.00 17.18 12.49
CA THR A 218 -14.28 16.70 13.02
C THR A 218 -15.05 15.87 12.01
N ASP A 219 -15.90 14.97 12.50
CA ASP A 219 -16.90 14.29 11.68
C ASP A 219 -18.16 15.14 11.46
N LEU A 220 -19.16 14.56 10.77
CA LEU A 220 -20.44 15.22 10.48
C LEU A 220 -21.29 15.52 11.72
N ASP A 221 -20.99 14.90 12.86
CA ASP A 221 -21.66 15.08 14.15
C ASP A 221 -20.81 15.94 15.12
N ASP A 222 -19.81 16.68 14.61
CA ASP A 222 -18.86 17.50 15.36
C ASP A 222 -17.97 16.73 16.37
N ASN A 223 -17.86 15.39 16.24
CA ASN A 223 -16.91 14.62 17.06
C ASN A 223 -15.49 14.87 16.57
N VAL A 224 -14.56 15.11 17.50
CA VAL A 224 -13.14 15.28 17.17
C VAL A 224 -12.52 13.95 16.70
N ILE A 225 -11.89 13.97 15.53
CA ILE A 225 -11.17 12.84 14.96
C ILE A 225 -9.76 12.82 15.54
N GLN A 226 -9.43 11.81 16.33
CA GLN A 226 -8.09 11.68 16.94
C GLN A 226 -7.15 10.78 16.12
N ARG A 227 -7.72 9.82 15.38
CA ARG A 227 -6.96 8.85 14.58
C ARG A 227 -7.73 8.45 13.33
N ALA A 228 -7.04 8.46 12.21
CA ALA A 228 -7.66 8.16 10.93
C ALA A 228 -6.70 7.44 9.98
N PHE A 229 -7.25 6.46 9.26
CA PHE A 229 -6.67 5.90 8.07
C PHE A 229 -7.21 6.60 6.83
N LYS A 230 -6.42 6.71 5.76
CA LYS A 230 -6.83 7.39 4.54
C LYS A 230 -6.27 6.78 3.26
N LEU A 231 -7.14 6.57 2.27
CA LEU A 231 -6.79 6.42 0.86
C LEU A 231 -6.89 7.77 0.16
N TYR A 232 -5.95 8.65 0.51
CA TYR A 232 -5.84 10.00 -0.07
C TYR A 232 -4.39 10.46 0.04
N PRO A 233 -3.60 10.59 -1.03
CA PRO A 233 -2.13 10.71 -0.91
C PRO A 233 -1.64 11.84 0.02
N LEU A 234 -0.62 11.57 0.84
CA LEU A 234 0.02 12.57 1.72
C LEU A 234 0.52 13.76 0.91
N GLU A 235 0.97 13.50 -0.31
CA GLU A 235 1.39 14.51 -1.27
C GLU A 235 0.26 15.51 -1.61
N TRP A 236 -0.99 15.03 -1.68
CA TRP A 236 -2.18 15.87 -1.91
C TRP A 236 -2.56 16.61 -0.64
N MET A 237 -2.59 15.91 0.51
CA MET A 237 -2.85 16.55 1.80
C MET A 237 -1.88 17.70 2.11
N MET A 238 -0.61 17.58 1.69
CA MET A 238 0.40 18.64 1.85
C MET A 238 0.20 19.83 0.91
N ARG A 239 -0.60 19.68 -0.16
CA ARG A 239 -0.89 20.73 -1.14
C ARG A 239 -2.28 21.35 -0.97
N ASP A 240 -3.17 20.70 -0.23
CA ASP A 240 -4.48 21.23 0.12
C ASP A 240 -4.36 22.53 0.93
N ASP A 241 -5.38 23.38 0.85
CA ASP A 241 -5.44 24.67 1.57
C ASP A 241 -5.23 24.52 3.09
N ASN A 242 -5.72 23.41 3.66
CA ASN A 242 -5.58 23.06 5.07
C ASN A 242 -4.32 22.24 5.38
N GLY A 243 -3.52 21.89 4.38
CA GLY A 243 -2.29 21.10 4.52
C GLY A 243 -1.30 21.59 5.57
N PRO A 244 -1.12 22.91 5.82
CA PRO A 244 -0.24 23.39 6.89
C PRO A 244 -0.64 22.95 8.31
N LEU A 245 -1.87 22.47 8.51
CA LEU A 245 -2.36 21.92 9.79
C LEU A 245 -1.74 20.56 10.12
N LEU A 246 -1.29 19.77 9.13
CA LEU A 246 -0.59 18.50 9.37
C LEU A 246 0.62 18.68 10.28
N ARG A 247 1.26 19.86 10.24
CA ARG A 247 2.39 20.19 11.11
C ARG A 247 2.05 20.24 12.60
N LYS A 248 0.77 20.41 12.93
CA LYS A 248 0.31 20.43 14.32
C LYS A 248 0.24 19.01 14.89
N ARG A 249 0.22 17.98 14.02
CA ARG A 249 0.18 16.55 14.39
C ARG A 249 -0.85 16.28 15.49
N ARG A 250 -2.04 16.88 15.37
CA ARG A 250 -3.12 16.75 16.36
C ARG A 250 -3.77 15.38 16.26
N GLU A 251 -3.89 14.88 15.04
CA GLU A 251 -4.43 13.58 14.71
C GLU A 251 -3.29 12.60 14.39
N GLN A 252 -3.49 11.33 14.75
CA GLN A 252 -2.63 10.25 14.29
C GLN A 252 -3.12 9.73 12.94
N TRP A 253 -2.43 10.10 11.88
CA TRP A 253 -2.65 9.55 10.55
C TRP A 253 -1.97 8.21 10.37
N VAL A 254 -2.69 7.26 9.80
CA VAL A 254 -2.17 5.98 9.30
C VAL A 254 -2.50 5.92 7.80
N GLU A 255 -1.57 5.96 6.88
CA GLU A 255 -0.14 5.95 7.05
C GLU A 255 0.45 7.29 7.56
N PRO A 256 1.61 7.23 8.26
CA PRO A 256 2.20 8.38 8.94
C PRO A 256 3.00 9.30 8.02
N LEU A 257 3.26 10.54 8.44
CA LEU A 257 3.93 11.56 7.62
C LEU A 257 5.29 11.10 7.05
N TRP A 258 6.05 10.29 7.79
CA TRP A 258 7.34 9.78 7.32
C TRP A 258 7.23 8.89 6.07
N LYS A 259 6.05 8.32 5.80
CA LYS A 259 5.80 7.56 4.56
C LYS A 259 5.78 8.40 3.29
N SER A 260 5.66 9.72 3.40
CA SER A 260 5.82 10.61 2.24
C SER A 260 7.17 10.45 1.52
N ILE A 261 8.21 10.02 2.25
CA ILE A 261 9.52 9.66 1.66
C ILE A 261 9.43 8.35 0.87
N LEU A 262 8.68 7.37 1.38
CA LEU A 262 8.58 6.04 0.77
C LEU A 262 7.64 5.98 -0.44
N SER A 263 6.56 6.76 -0.42
CA SER A 263 5.60 6.82 -1.53
C SER A 263 6.12 7.64 -2.71
N ASN A 264 7.28 8.28 -2.58
CA ASN A 264 7.88 9.11 -3.61
C ASN A 264 8.71 8.25 -4.59
N LYS A 265 8.52 8.44 -5.89
CA LYS A 265 9.26 7.67 -6.92
C LYS A 265 10.76 7.97 -6.96
N GLY A 266 11.18 9.12 -6.42
CA GLY A 266 12.57 9.44 -6.14
C GLY A 266 13.25 8.47 -5.15
N LEU A 267 12.49 7.62 -4.45
CA LEU A 267 13.02 6.50 -3.67
C LEU A 267 13.89 5.57 -4.51
N MET A 268 13.53 5.31 -5.78
CA MET A 268 14.25 4.34 -6.62
C MET A 268 15.69 4.78 -6.95
N PRO A 269 15.95 6.01 -7.43
CA PRO A 269 17.31 6.54 -7.53
C PRO A 269 18.10 6.53 -6.22
N LEU A 270 17.46 6.86 -5.08
CA LEU A 270 18.13 6.87 -3.78
C LEU A 270 18.54 5.46 -3.34
N LEU A 271 17.66 4.48 -3.49
CA LEU A 271 17.97 3.07 -3.23
C LEU A 271 19.14 2.62 -4.09
N TRP A 272 19.13 2.93 -5.39
CA TRP A 272 20.22 2.57 -6.28
C TRP A 272 21.56 3.21 -5.89
N ARG A 273 21.53 4.48 -5.49
CA ARG A 273 22.72 5.24 -5.03
C ARG A 273 23.28 4.69 -3.73
N PHE A 274 22.43 4.35 -2.76
CA PHE A 274 22.86 3.93 -1.42
C PHE A 274 23.19 2.43 -1.33
N PHE A 275 22.64 1.62 -2.24
CA PHE A 275 22.86 0.18 -2.28
C PHE A 275 23.33 -0.27 -3.67
N PRO A 276 24.50 0.21 -4.13
CA PRO A 276 24.98 -0.04 -5.48
C PRO A 276 25.21 -1.53 -5.72
N GLY A 277 24.73 -2.04 -6.85
CA GLY A 277 24.90 -3.44 -7.25
C GLY A 277 23.94 -4.42 -6.57
N HIS A 278 22.95 -3.94 -5.79
CA HIS A 278 21.97 -4.83 -5.18
C HIS A 278 21.18 -5.63 -6.23
N PRO A 279 21.07 -6.96 -6.11
CA PRO A 279 20.51 -7.82 -7.16
C PRO A 279 19.03 -7.55 -7.43
N ASN A 280 18.29 -7.00 -6.47
CA ASN A 280 16.87 -6.70 -6.62
C ASN A 280 16.54 -5.26 -7.05
N LEU A 281 17.56 -4.41 -7.27
CA LEU A 281 17.35 -3.05 -7.75
C LEU A 281 17.60 -2.93 -9.26
N LEU A 282 16.96 -1.93 -9.86
CA LEU A 282 17.19 -1.49 -11.24
C LEU A 282 17.98 -0.17 -11.20
N ALA A 283 18.86 0.01 -12.19
CA ALA A 283 19.57 1.26 -12.38
C ALA A 283 18.55 2.41 -12.49
N SER A 284 18.66 3.38 -11.59
CA SER A 284 17.73 4.50 -11.46
C SER A 284 18.52 5.76 -11.13
N TRP A 285 18.15 6.89 -11.74
CA TRP A 285 18.81 8.18 -11.56
C TRP A 285 17.78 9.30 -11.69
N PHE A 286 18.07 10.45 -11.08
CA PHE A 286 17.23 11.64 -11.21
C PHE A 286 17.41 12.30 -12.58
N GLU A 287 16.40 13.06 -13.02
CA GLU A 287 16.53 13.87 -14.22
C GLU A 287 17.71 14.85 -14.10
N GLY A 288 18.52 14.96 -15.16
CA GLY A 288 19.75 15.77 -15.17
C GLY A 288 21.01 15.03 -14.69
N GLU A 289 20.89 13.88 -14.04
CA GLU A 289 22.04 13.02 -13.73
C GLU A 289 22.52 12.25 -14.96
N LYS A 290 23.79 11.80 -14.92
CA LYS A 290 24.35 10.95 -15.97
C LYS A 290 23.59 9.64 -16.05
N SER A 291 23.13 9.28 -17.25
CA SER A 291 22.51 7.99 -17.54
C SER A 291 23.37 6.83 -17.03
N GLN A 292 22.74 5.89 -16.33
CA GLN A 292 23.39 4.75 -15.71
C GLN A 292 23.07 3.42 -16.43
N ILE A 293 22.45 3.47 -17.60
CA ILE A 293 22.17 2.29 -18.44
C ILE A 293 23.24 2.08 -19.51
N ALA A 294 23.39 0.84 -19.96
CA ALA A 294 24.31 0.49 -21.04
C ALA A 294 23.79 0.97 -22.42
N ALA A 295 24.70 1.07 -23.39
CA ALA A 295 24.33 1.42 -24.76
C ALA A 295 23.38 0.36 -25.34
N GLY A 296 22.21 0.81 -25.83
CA GLY A 296 21.18 -0.07 -26.40
C GLY A 296 20.12 -0.55 -25.40
N GLU A 297 20.27 -0.25 -24.11
CA GLU A 297 19.21 -0.47 -23.13
C GLU A 297 18.12 0.62 -23.21
N SER A 298 16.92 0.28 -22.76
CA SER A 298 15.79 1.20 -22.68
C SER A 298 15.49 1.56 -21.22
N TYR A 299 14.87 2.71 -21.01
CA TYR A 299 14.44 3.17 -19.69
C TYR A 299 13.03 3.72 -19.77
N VAL A 300 12.36 3.79 -18.62
CA VAL A 300 11.05 4.42 -18.47
C VAL A 300 11.26 5.69 -17.66
N ARG A 301 10.68 6.80 -18.13
CA ARG A 301 10.59 8.03 -17.34
C ARG A 301 9.31 7.96 -16.50
N LYS A 302 9.46 8.05 -15.18
CA LYS A 302 8.35 8.13 -14.23
C LYS A 302 8.26 9.56 -13.65
N PRO A 303 7.05 10.05 -13.32
CA PRO A 303 6.85 11.38 -12.73
C PRO A 303 7.42 11.50 -11.32
#